data_AF-A0AAW5CNL7-F1
#
_entry.id   AF-A0AAW5CNL7-F1
#
_cell.length_a   1.000
_cell.length_b   1.000
_cell.length_c   1.000
_cell.angle_alpha   90.00
_cell.angle_beta   90.00
_cell.angle_gamma   90.00
#
_symmetry.space_group_name_H-M   'P 1'
#
loop_
_entity.id
_entity.type
_entity.pdbx_description
1 polymer ?
#
loop_
_entity_poly.entity_id
_entity_poly.type
_entity_poly.pdbx_seq_one_letter_code
_entity_poly.pdbx_strand_id
1 'polypeptide(L)'
;MEYTILKLVHIGALIFWLGPALGAWLVLKAIENENIGPVTAKVGHVFFLMVTLEHVAFIVLLLTGFSMAFLAGWFASPWLQQKLLVVGLVIIPLEIVDIFLGNWLAAKASKSVHLGIASAQQRRWLALYHGPFTKLALLTIPVSVVIVMYLAVSKTPLLSL
;
A
#
# COMPACT_ATOMS: atom_id res chain seq x y z
N MET A 1 2.81 -27.35 -11.88
CA MET A 1 1.49 -26.96 -11.32
C MET A 1 1.63 -25.95 -10.19
N GLU A 2 2.54 -26.18 -9.23
CA GLU A 2 2.79 -25.29 -8.09
C GLU A 2 3.16 -23.84 -8.48
N TYR A 3 4.01 -23.67 -9.49
CA TYR A 3 4.43 -22.33 -9.94
C TYR A 3 3.29 -21.48 -10.55
N THR A 4 2.33 -22.10 -11.22
CA THR A 4 1.16 -21.41 -11.80
C THR A 4 0.22 -20.94 -10.69
N ILE A 5 -0.02 -21.78 -9.68
CA ILE A 5 -0.83 -21.42 -8.51
C ILE A 5 -0.16 -20.28 -7.74
N LEU A 6 1.15 -20.34 -7.54
CA LEU A 6 1.92 -19.29 -6.87
C LEU A 6 1.76 -17.93 -7.60
N LYS A 7 1.82 -17.92 -8.94
CA LYS A 7 1.56 -16.72 -9.74
C LYS A 7 0.14 -16.21 -9.59
N LEU A 8 -0.85 -17.10 -9.59
CA LEU A 8 -2.26 -16.73 -9.42
C LEU A 8 -2.48 -16.05 -8.06
N VAL A 9 -1.94 -16.63 -6.99
CA VAL A 9 -1.98 -16.04 -5.65
C VAL A 9 -1.27 -14.68 -5.62
N HIS A 10 -0.09 -14.58 -6.26
CA HIS A 10 0.66 -13.33 -6.33
C HIS A 10 -0.11 -12.21 -7.05
N ILE A 11 -0.74 -12.51 -8.19
CA ILE A 11 -1.55 -11.53 -8.93
C ILE A 11 -2.80 -11.16 -8.13
N GLY A 12 -3.45 -12.13 -7.50
CA GLY A 12 -4.57 -11.86 -6.60
C GLY A 12 -4.18 -10.90 -5.47
N ALA A 13 -3.05 -11.17 -4.80
CA ALA A 13 -2.50 -10.32 -3.76
C ALA A 13 -2.19 -8.90 -4.28
N LEU A 14 -1.64 -8.77 -5.49
CA LEU A 14 -1.38 -7.47 -6.12
C LEU A 14 -2.68 -6.66 -6.31
N ILE A 15 -3.76 -7.31 -6.75
CA ILE A 15 -5.06 -6.67 -6.94
C ILE A 15 -5.64 -6.20 -5.61
N PHE A 16 -5.59 -7.04 -4.58
CA PHE A 16 -6.10 -6.70 -3.25
C PHE A 16 -5.26 -5.67 -2.51
N TRP A 17 -3.96 -5.59 -2.80
CA TRP A 17 -3.11 -4.52 -2.28
C TRP A 17 -3.44 -3.18 -2.95
N LEU A 18 -3.61 -3.11 -4.28
CA LEU A 18 -3.80 -1.83 -4.97
C LEU A 18 -5.24 -1.29 -4.98
N GLY A 19 -6.24 -2.16 -5.08
CA GLY A 19 -7.60 -1.76 -5.45
C GLY A 19 -8.49 -1.29 -4.29
N PRO A 20 -8.77 -2.16 -3.30
CA PRO A 20 -9.78 -1.92 -2.26
C PRO A 20 -9.56 -0.64 -1.45
N ALA A 21 -8.31 -0.34 -1.08
CA ALA A 21 -8.01 0.79 -0.20
C ALA A 21 -8.13 2.14 -0.89
N LEU A 22 -7.71 2.24 -2.16
CA LEU A 22 -7.93 3.45 -2.96
C LEU A 22 -9.42 3.76 -3.10
N GLY A 23 -10.23 2.74 -3.42
CA GLY A 23 -11.68 2.87 -3.51
C GLY A 23 -12.31 3.28 -2.17
N ALA A 24 -11.91 2.64 -1.08
CA ALA A 24 -12.39 2.98 0.26
C ALA A 24 -12.00 4.40 0.68
N TRP A 25 -10.79 4.86 0.33
CA TRP A 25 -10.32 6.21 0.60
C TRP A 25 -11.14 7.26 -0.16
N LEU A 26 -11.48 7.02 -1.42
CA LEU A 26 -12.34 7.92 -2.20
C LEU A 26 -13.73 8.06 -1.56
N VAL A 27 -14.30 6.95 -1.10
CA VAL A 27 -15.60 6.96 -0.39
C VAL A 27 -15.50 7.74 0.92
N LEU A 28 -14.45 7.50 1.73
CA LEU A 28 -14.23 8.22 2.98
C LEU A 28 -14.09 9.74 2.74
N LYS A 29 -13.34 10.12 1.71
CA LYS A 29 -13.12 11.53 1.35
C LYS A 29 -14.38 12.21 0.83
N ALA A 30 -15.25 11.47 0.13
CA ALA A 30 -16.53 12.00 -0.33
C ALA A 30 -17.47 12.36 0.82
N ILE A 31 -17.34 11.71 1.98
CA ILE A 31 -18.19 11.92 3.16
C ILE A 31 -17.50 12.68 4.30
N GLU A 32 -16.30 13.20 4.09
CA GLU A 32 -15.47 13.86 5.11
C GLU A 32 -16.17 15.05 5.78
N ASN A 33 -16.99 15.78 5.02
CA ASN A 33 -17.71 16.97 5.49
C ASN A 33 -19.15 16.68 5.93
N GLU A 34 -19.59 15.43 5.87
CA GLU A 34 -20.95 15.04 6.27
C GLU A 34 -21.07 14.95 7.80
N ASN A 35 -22.27 15.22 8.31
CA ASN A 35 -22.54 15.11 9.74
C ASN A 35 -22.28 13.67 10.24
N ILE A 36 -21.69 13.57 11.44
CA ILE A 36 -21.40 12.27 12.04
C ILE A 36 -22.71 11.57 12.39
N GLY A 37 -22.95 10.42 11.79
CA GLY A 37 -24.12 9.58 11.98
C GLY A 37 -23.78 8.10 11.82
N PRO A 38 -24.78 7.21 11.94
CA PRO A 38 -24.55 5.76 11.89
C PRO A 38 -23.92 5.31 10.56
N VAL A 39 -24.26 5.98 9.46
CA VAL A 39 -23.75 5.67 8.12
C VAL A 39 -22.28 6.05 7.98
N THR A 40 -21.90 7.27 8.38
CA THR A 40 -20.50 7.74 8.28
C THR A 40 -19.58 6.94 9.20
N ALA A 41 -20.06 6.54 10.39
CA ALA A 41 -19.33 5.61 11.27
C ALA A 41 -19.12 4.22 10.63
N LYS A 42 -20.15 3.67 9.97
CA LYS A 42 -20.03 2.38 9.26
C LYS A 42 -19.05 2.46 8.08
N VAL A 43 -19.05 3.56 7.33
CA VAL A 43 -18.07 3.80 6.26
C VAL A 43 -16.65 3.84 6.82
N GLY A 44 -16.42 4.53 7.93
CA GLY A 44 -15.13 4.52 8.62
C GLY A 44 -14.67 3.12 9.01
N HIS A 45 -15.57 2.30 9.56
CA HIS A 45 -15.23 0.91 9.91
C HIS A 45 -14.87 0.06 8.69
N VAL A 46 -15.61 0.19 7.59
CA VAL A 46 -15.31 -0.51 6.33
C VAL A 46 -13.98 -0.01 5.75
N PHE A 47 -13.68 1.28 5.84
CA PHE A 47 -12.39 1.83 5.42
C PHE A 47 -11.22 1.16 6.16
N PHE A 48 -11.26 1.08 7.49
CA PHE A 48 -10.20 0.41 8.26
C PHE A 48 -10.09 -1.09 7.93
N LEU A 49 -11.20 -1.76 7.67
CA LEU A 49 -11.19 -3.15 7.21
C LEU A 49 -10.48 -3.28 5.86
N MET A 50 -10.76 -2.40 4.91
CA MET A 50 -10.12 -2.41 3.58
C MET A 50 -8.62 -2.14 3.66
N VAL A 51 -8.19 -1.18 4.49
CA VAL A 51 -6.77 -0.91 4.76
C VAL A 51 -6.08 -2.14 5.38
N THR A 52 -6.75 -2.83 6.30
CA THR A 52 -6.20 -4.07 6.89
C THR A 52 -6.02 -5.16 5.84
N LEU A 53 -7.00 -5.33 4.95
CA LEU A 53 -6.93 -6.31 3.86
C LEU A 53 -5.81 -5.98 2.87
N GLU A 54 -5.60 -4.70 2.55
CA GLU A 54 -4.49 -4.22 1.73
C GLU A 54 -3.13 -4.64 2.32
N HIS A 55 -2.90 -4.41 3.61
CA HIS A 55 -1.61 -4.77 4.25
C HIS A 55 -1.40 -6.29 4.34
N VAL A 56 -2.46 -7.05 4.60
CA VAL A 56 -2.38 -8.53 4.55
C VAL A 56 -2.06 -9.00 3.13
N ALA A 57 -2.70 -8.40 2.12
CA ALA A 57 -2.42 -8.69 0.72
C ALA A 57 -0.97 -8.31 0.35
N PHE A 58 -0.44 -7.21 0.87
CA PHE A 58 0.96 -6.83 0.68
C PHE A 58 1.94 -7.86 1.24
N ILE A 59 1.69 -8.38 2.44
CA ILE A 59 2.51 -9.44 3.04
C ILE A 59 2.50 -10.70 2.16
N VAL A 60 1.32 -11.11 1.70
CA VAL A 60 1.18 -12.26 0.79
C VAL A 60 1.91 -12.00 -0.54
N LEU A 61 1.82 -10.78 -1.07
CA LEU A 61 2.51 -10.36 -2.29
C LEU A 61 4.03 -10.45 -2.14
N LEU A 62 4.58 -10.00 -1.01
CA LEU A 62 6.01 -10.08 -0.71
C LEU A 62 6.48 -11.53 -0.55
N LEU A 63 5.76 -12.35 0.21
CA LEU A 63 6.12 -13.75 0.41
C LEU A 63 6.11 -14.54 -0.90
N THR A 64 5.04 -14.40 -1.69
CA THR A 64 4.93 -15.07 -2.99
C THR A 64 5.93 -14.53 -4.01
N GLY A 65 6.21 -13.22 -3.99
CA GLY A 65 7.24 -12.59 -4.82
C GLY A 65 8.65 -13.07 -4.48
N PHE A 66 8.96 -13.17 -3.19
CA PHE A 66 10.20 -13.73 -2.67
C PHE A 66 10.39 -15.18 -3.12
N SER A 67 9.38 -16.02 -2.95
CA SER A 67 9.42 -17.42 -3.39
C SER A 67 9.68 -17.54 -4.90
N MET A 68 9.00 -16.71 -5.72
CA MET A 68 9.24 -16.70 -7.17
C MET A 68 10.63 -16.18 -7.54
N ALA A 69 11.14 -15.16 -6.85
CA ALA A 69 12.50 -14.67 -7.07
C ALA A 69 13.52 -15.76 -6.74
N PHE A 70 13.34 -16.49 -5.65
CA PHE A 70 14.19 -17.62 -5.26
C PHE A 70 14.21 -18.71 -6.33
N LEU A 71 13.04 -19.12 -6.82
CA LEU A 71 12.92 -20.10 -7.91
C LEU A 71 13.52 -19.61 -9.24
N ALA A 72 13.61 -18.30 -9.45
CA ALA A 72 14.18 -17.68 -10.65
C ALA A 72 15.69 -17.42 -10.56
N GLY A 73 16.39 -17.93 -9.53
CA GLY A 73 17.82 -17.70 -9.33
C GLY A 73 18.14 -16.37 -8.64
N TRP A 74 17.17 -15.75 -7.98
CA TRP A 74 17.32 -14.61 -7.07
C TRP A 74 17.95 -13.37 -7.73
N PHE A 75 19.25 -13.14 -7.60
CA PHE A 75 19.94 -11.99 -8.21
C PHE A 75 20.64 -12.34 -9.54
N ALA A 76 20.35 -13.51 -10.13
CA ALA A 76 21.04 -13.97 -11.33
C ALA A 76 20.79 -13.13 -12.59
N SER A 77 19.72 -12.32 -12.64
CA SER A 77 19.36 -11.55 -13.84
C SER A 77 19.18 -10.05 -13.55
N PRO A 78 19.72 -9.15 -14.39
CA PRO A 78 19.64 -7.70 -14.16
C PRO A 78 18.22 -7.14 -14.00
N TRP A 79 17.26 -7.64 -14.79
CA TRP A 79 15.85 -7.21 -14.68
C TRP A 79 15.25 -7.55 -13.31
N LEU A 80 15.63 -8.71 -12.73
CA LEU A 80 15.14 -9.15 -11.43
C LEU A 80 15.80 -8.36 -10.30
N GLN A 81 17.09 -8.04 -10.43
CA GLN A 81 17.78 -7.14 -9.49
C GLN A 81 17.09 -5.76 -9.45
N GLN A 82 16.80 -5.16 -10.61
CA GLN A 82 16.09 -3.88 -10.69
C GLN A 82 14.68 -3.96 -10.12
N LYS A 83 13.97 -5.07 -10.39
CA LYS A 83 12.63 -5.29 -9.82
C LYS A 83 12.70 -5.32 -8.29
N LEU A 84 13.67 -6.04 -7.73
CA LEU A 84 13.87 -6.14 -6.28
C LEU A 84 14.33 -4.80 -5.68
N LEU A 85 15.11 -4.00 -6.40
CA LEU A 85 15.49 -2.64 -5.97
C LEU A 85 14.27 -1.72 -5.88
N VAL A 86 13.40 -1.71 -6.89
CA VAL A 86 12.16 -0.91 -6.83
C VAL A 86 11.28 -1.35 -5.66
N VAL A 87 11.10 -2.67 -5.49
CA VAL A 87 10.32 -3.20 -4.36
C VAL A 87 10.96 -2.83 -3.01
N GLY A 88 12.27 -3.03 -2.86
CA GLY A 88 12.99 -2.85 -1.60
C GLY A 88 13.23 -1.40 -1.20
N LEU A 89 13.46 -0.51 -2.16
CA LEU A 89 13.83 0.89 -1.90
C LEU A 89 12.66 1.86 -2.05
N VAL A 90 11.61 1.48 -2.78
CA VAL A 90 10.46 2.36 -3.02
C VAL A 90 9.22 1.81 -2.34
N ILE A 91 8.80 0.60 -2.72
CA ILE A 91 7.51 0.06 -2.25
C ILE A 91 7.55 -0.25 -0.74
N ILE A 92 8.51 -1.04 -0.27
CA ILE A 92 8.59 -1.44 1.15
C ILE A 92 8.69 -0.21 2.08
N PRO A 93 9.56 0.79 1.83
CA PRO A 93 9.63 1.97 2.69
C PRO A 93 8.34 2.78 2.72
N LEU A 94 7.66 2.93 1.58
CA LEU A 94 6.36 3.62 1.53
C LEU A 94 5.31 2.89 2.36
N GLU A 95 5.23 1.57 2.24
CA GLU A 95 4.29 0.74 3.00
C GLU A 95 4.58 0.74 4.51
N ILE A 96 5.86 0.75 4.91
CA ILE A 96 6.23 0.90 6.33
C ILE A 96 5.72 2.23 6.88
N VAL A 97 5.89 3.32 6.12
CA VAL A 97 5.39 4.63 6.52
C VAL A 97 3.87 4.65 6.54
N ASP A 98 3.20 4.03 5.57
CA ASP A 98 1.74 3.92 5.53
C ASP A 98 1.18 3.16 6.74
N ILE A 99 1.73 1.99 7.05
CA ILE A 99 1.35 1.20 8.24
C ILE A 99 1.59 1.99 9.52
N PHE A 100 2.75 2.65 9.63
CA PHE A 100 3.09 3.42 10.83
C PHE A 100 2.16 4.62 11.02
N LEU A 101 1.94 5.42 9.97
CA LEU A 101 1.09 6.61 10.06
C LEU A 101 -0.41 6.26 10.13
N GLY A 102 -0.86 5.26 9.37
CA GLY A 102 -2.24 4.77 9.36
C GLY A 102 -2.66 4.14 10.68
N ASN A 103 -1.92 3.13 11.17
CA ASN A 103 -2.31 2.42 12.40
C ASN A 103 -1.97 3.19 13.67
N TRP A 104 -0.81 3.85 13.75
CA TRP A 104 -0.39 4.48 15.01
C TRP A 104 -0.96 5.88 15.19
N LEU A 105 -1.00 6.68 14.13
CA LEU A 105 -1.43 8.08 14.19
C LEU A 105 -2.91 8.24 13.84
N ALA A 106 -3.41 7.68 12.75
CA ALA A 106 -4.82 7.91 12.38
C ALA A 106 -5.80 7.25 13.36
N ALA A 107 -5.56 6.00 13.79
CA ALA A 107 -6.46 5.32 14.74
C ALA A 107 -6.43 5.94 16.16
N LYS A 108 -5.24 6.32 16.65
CA LYS A 108 -5.09 6.93 17.99
C LYS A 108 -5.48 8.42 18.00
N ALA A 109 -5.16 9.15 16.94
CA ALA A 109 -5.51 10.56 16.79
C ALA A 109 -6.97 10.76 16.41
N SER A 110 -7.60 9.93 15.57
CA SER A 110 -9.05 10.05 15.29
C SER A 110 -9.86 10.01 16.59
N LYS A 111 -9.57 9.07 17.49
CA LYS A 111 -10.24 8.98 18.79
C LYS A 111 -10.02 10.23 19.66
N SER A 112 -8.81 10.80 19.65
CA SER A 112 -8.48 11.98 20.47
C SER A 112 -8.86 13.32 19.83
N VAL A 113 -8.92 13.39 18.50
CA VAL A 113 -9.44 14.53 17.70
C VAL A 113 -10.96 14.60 17.87
N HIS A 114 -11.66 13.47 17.78
CA HIS A 114 -13.10 13.41 18.04
C HIS A 114 -13.47 13.82 19.48
N LEU A 115 -12.60 13.53 20.45
CA LEU A 115 -12.77 13.95 21.84
C LEU A 115 -12.28 15.39 22.11
N GLY A 116 -11.79 16.11 21.10
CA GLY A 116 -11.28 17.49 21.23
C GLY A 116 -9.95 17.65 21.98
N ILE A 117 -9.32 16.55 22.41
CA ILE A 117 -8.10 16.50 23.24
C ILE A 117 -6.82 16.25 22.43
N ALA A 118 -6.90 16.28 21.10
CA ALA A 118 -5.74 16.05 20.24
C ALA A 118 -4.68 17.17 20.36
N SER A 119 -3.43 16.77 20.61
CA SER A 119 -2.29 17.68 20.72
C SER A 119 -1.93 18.32 19.37
N ALA A 120 -1.28 19.49 19.41
CA ALA A 120 -0.83 20.18 18.20
C ALA A 120 0.10 19.31 17.32
N GLN A 121 0.89 18.43 17.94
CA GLN A 121 1.76 17.48 17.25
C GLN A 121 0.94 16.42 16.50
N GLN A 122 -0.11 15.87 17.10
CA GLN A 122 -1.00 14.90 16.44
C GLN A 122 -1.72 15.51 15.24
N ARG A 123 -2.19 16.77 15.36
CA ARG A 123 -2.82 17.48 14.23
C ARG A 123 -1.85 17.71 13.08
N ARG A 124 -0.59 18.08 13.36
CA ARG A 124 0.45 18.29 12.34
C ARG A 124 0.79 16.99 11.60
N TRP A 125 0.93 15.88 12.31
CA TRP A 125 1.15 14.57 11.69
C TRP A 125 -0.03 14.12 10.82
N LEU A 126 -1.26 14.35 11.28
CA LEU A 126 -2.46 14.03 10.49
C LEU A 126 -2.51 14.83 9.18
N ALA A 127 -2.14 16.11 9.23
CA ALA A 127 -2.08 16.99 8.07
C ALA A 127 -0.96 16.61 7.08
N LEU A 128 0.20 16.16 7.59
CA LEU A 128 1.28 15.65 6.74
C LEU A 128 0.90 14.34 6.05
N TYR A 129 0.22 13.44 6.77
CA TYR A 129 -0.26 12.16 6.24
C TYR A 129 -1.29 12.38 5.13
N HIS A 130 -2.43 13.03 5.42
CA HIS A 130 -3.51 13.27 4.46
C HIS A 130 -3.16 14.28 3.35
N GLY A 131 -2.04 15.02 3.51
CA GLY A 131 -1.59 16.04 2.57
C GLY A 131 -0.48 15.54 1.65
N PRO A 132 0.79 15.92 1.89
CA PRO A 132 1.91 15.61 0.99
C PRO A 132 2.19 14.11 0.86
N PHE A 133 2.09 13.33 1.94
CA PHE A 133 2.41 11.90 1.89
C PHE A 133 1.40 11.13 1.02
N THR A 134 0.10 11.25 1.28
CA THR A 134 -0.92 10.59 0.44
C THR A 134 -0.80 10.98 -1.03
N LYS A 135 -0.53 12.26 -1.35
CA LYS A 135 -0.32 12.69 -2.74
C LYS A 135 0.91 12.05 -3.38
N LEU A 136 2.02 11.95 -2.63
CA LEU A 136 3.23 11.30 -3.10
C LEU A 136 2.99 9.80 -3.33
N ALA A 137 2.38 9.11 -2.38
CA ALA A 137 2.08 7.69 -2.46
C ALA A 137 1.13 7.37 -3.64
N LEU A 138 0.09 8.20 -3.82
CA LEU A 138 -0.90 8.06 -4.90
C LEU A 138 -0.26 8.10 -6.30
N LEU A 139 0.86 8.81 -6.47
CA LEU A 139 1.61 8.84 -7.72
C LEU A 139 2.70 7.76 -7.76
N THR A 140 3.47 7.65 -6.67
CA THR A 140 4.68 6.81 -6.63
C THR A 140 4.34 5.33 -6.70
N ILE A 141 3.28 4.88 -6.01
CA ILE A 141 2.91 3.46 -5.98
C ILE A 141 2.48 2.98 -7.38
N PRO A 142 1.52 3.61 -8.08
CA PRO A 142 1.11 3.15 -9.41
C PRO A 142 2.26 3.15 -10.44
N VAL A 143 3.10 4.19 -10.44
CA VAL A 143 4.25 4.26 -11.33
C VAL A 143 5.24 3.13 -11.03
N SER A 144 5.53 2.89 -9.75
CA SER A 144 6.42 1.81 -9.32
C SER A 144 5.87 0.43 -9.69
N VAL A 145 4.56 0.22 -9.55
CA VAL A 145 3.89 -1.02 -9.96
C VAL A 145 4.02 -1.24 -11.46
N VAL A 146 3.75 -0.20 -12.29
CA VAL A 146 3.89 -0.31 -13.75
C VAL A 146 5.32 -0.68 -14.13
N ILE A 147 6.32 -0.06 -13.50
CA ILE A 147 7.73 -0.41 -13.71
C ILE A 147 8.01 -1.87 -13.33
N VAL A 148 7.57 -2.32 -12.16
CA VAL A 148 7.75 -3.69 -11.68
C VAL A 148 7.08 -4.70 -12.61
N MET A 149 5.89 -4.38 -13.12
CA MET A 149 5.15 -5.21 -14.07
C MET A 149 5.83 -5.24 -15.44
N TYR A 150 6.31 -4.10 -15.93
CA TYR A 150 7.11 -4.04 -17.15
C TYR A 150 8.35 -4.93 -17.06
N LEU A 151 9.11 -4.84 -15.97
CA LEU A 151 10.28 -5.70 -15.72
C LEU A 151 9.90 -7.19 -15.67
N ALA A 152 8.75 -7.51 -15.08
CA ALA A 152 8.27 -8.89 -14.98
C ALA A 152 7.81 -9.48 -16.33
N VAL A 153 7.19 -8.67 -17.19
CA VAL A 153 6.67 -9.09 -18.50
C VAL A 153 7.77 -9.11 -19.56
N SER A 154 8.51 -8.01 -19.69
CA SER A 154 9.55 -7.86 -20.71
C SER A 154 10.81 -8.66 -20.40
N LYS A 155 11.07 -8.93 -19.10
CA LYS A 155 12.33 -9.50 -18.60
C LYS A 155 13.58 -8.76 -19.11
N THR A 156 13.39 -7.50 -19.51
CA THR A 156 14.43 -6.63 -20.06
C THR A 156 14.78 -5.61 -18.98
N PRO A 157 16.07 -5.41 -18.65
CA PRO A 157 16.44 -4.40 -17.68
C PRO A 157 16.20 -2.99 -18.24
N LEU A 158 15.80 -2.06 -17.38
CA LEU A 158 15.60 -0.65 -17.73
C LEU A 158 16.93 0.06 -18.03
N LEU A 159 17.98 -0.34 -17.31
CA LEU A 159 19.34 0.16 -17.45
C LEU A 159 20.29 -1.03 -17.55
N SER A 160 21.33 -0.95 -18.36
CA SER A 160 22.44 -1.89 -18.27
C SER A 160 23.22 -1.60 -16.98
N LEU A 161 23.01 -2.42 -15.95
CA LEU A 161 23.84 -2.46 -14.74
C LEU A 161 25.10 -3.28 -15.00
#